data_AF-A0A0E0Y5Q6-F1
#
_entry.id   AF-A0A0E0Y5Q6-F1
#
_cell.length_a   1.000
_cell.length_b   1.000
_cell.length_c   1.000
_cell.angle_alpha   90.00
_cell.angle_beta   90.00
_cell.angle_gamma   90.00
#
_symmetry.space_group_name_H-M   'P 1'
#
loop_
_entity.id
_entity.type
_entity.pdbx_description
1 polymer ?
#
loop_
_entity_poly.entity_id
_entity_poly.type
_entity_poly.pdbx_seq_one_letter_code
_entity_poly.pdbx_strand_id
1 'polypeptide(L)'
;MELYLDTANVAEVERLARIFPIAGVTTNPSIIAASKESIWEVLPRLQKAIGDEGILFAQTMSRDAQGMVEEAKRLRDAIPGIVVKIPVTSEGLAAIKMLKKEGITTLGTAVYSAAQGLLAALAGAKYVAPYVNRVDAQGGDGIRTVQELQALLEMHAPESMVLAASFKTPRQALDCLLAGCESITLPLDVAQQMLNTPAVESAIEKFEHDWNAAFGTTHL
;
A
#
# COMPACT_ATOMS: atom_id res chain seq x y z
N MET A 1 3.67 -8.13 -9.07
CA MET A 1 2.65 -7.27 -8.41
C MET A 1 2.81 -7.42 -6.91
N GLU A 2 2.82 -6.33 -6.17
CA GLU A 2 2.97 -6.30 -4.70
C GLU A 2 1.65 -5.87 -4.04
N LEU A 3 1.06 -6.76 -3.24
CA LEU A 3 -0.17 -6.50 -2.48
C LEU A 3 0.17 -6.12 -1.04
N TYR A 4 -0.26 -4.94 -0.59
CA TYR A 4 -0.05 -4.45 0.77
C TYR A 4 -1.38 -4.26 1.50
N LEU A 5 -1.33 -4.29 2.84
CA LEU A 5 -2.43 -3.84 3.70
C LEU A 5 -2.13 -2.44 4.26
N ASP A 6 -3.10 -1.53 4.21
CA ASP A 6 -2.98 -0.16 4.75
C ASP A 6 -3.56 -0.12 6.17
N THR A 7 -2.76 -0.51 7.16
CA THR A 7 -3.22 -0.68 8.54
C THR A 7 -2.08 -0.68 9.56
N ALA A 8 -2.42 -0.42 10.83
CA ALA A 8 -1.55 -0.67 11.99
C ALA A 8 -2.13 -1.73 12.94
N ASN A 9 -3.21 -2.42 12.54
CA ASN A 9 -3.82 -3.48 13.34
C ASN A 9 -3.06 -4.79 13.16
N VAL A 10 -2.16 -5.10 14.11
CA VAL A 10 -1.32 -6.30 14.09
C VAL A 10 -2.13 -7.59 14.02
N ALA A 11 -3.22 -7.71 14.77
CA ALA A 11 -4.03 -8.93 14.81
C ALA A 11 -4.70 -9.22 13.45
N GLU A 12 -5.19 -8.18 12.79
CA GLU A 12 -5.76 -8.33 11.43
C GLU A 12 -4.67 -8.62 10.40
N VAL A 13 -3.47 -8.07 10.54
CA VAL A 13 -2.33 -8.43 9.68
C VAL A 13 -1.97 -9.91 9.86
N GLU A 14 -1.82 -10.41 11.09
CA GLU A 14 -1.57 -11.83 11.36
C GLU A 14 -2.66 -12.73 10.77
N ARG A 15 -3.93 -12.31 10.89
CA ARG A 15 -5.05 -13.06 10.34
C ARG A 15 -5.01 -13.09 8.81
N LEU A 16 -4.84 -11.94 8.18
CA LEU A 16 -4.91 -11.78 6.72
C LEU A 16 -3.65 -12.25 6.00
N ALA A 17 -2.47 -12.21 6.62
CA ALA A 17 -1.24 -12.75 6.07
C ALA A 17 -1.31 -14.26 5.80
N ARG A 18 -2.17 -14.98 6.54
CA ARG A 18 -2.45 -16.41 6.31
C ARG A 18 -3.37 -16.68 5.12
N ILE A 19 -4.08 -15.65 4.63
CA ILE A 19 -5.14 -15.77 3.62
C ILE A 19 -4.70 -15.12 2.31
N PHE A 20 -4.17 -13.90 2.38
CA PHE A 20 -3.71 -13.13 1.24
C PHE A 20 -2.20 -13.29 1.02
N PRO A 21 -1.74 -13.30 -0.24
CA PRO A 21 -0.33 -13.24 -0.58
C PRO A 21 0.19 -11.80 -0.42
N ILE A 22 0.25 -11.30 0.81
CA ILE A 22 0.69 -9.93 1.08
C ILE A 22 2.21 -9.81 0.97
N ALA A 23 2.68 -8.76 0.30
CA ALA A 23 4.08 -8.35 0.26
C ALA A 23 4.48 -7.51 1.49
N GLY A 24 3.51 -7.05 2.29
CA GLY A 24 3.77 -6.38 3.55
C GLY A 24 2.65 -5.43 3.99
N VAL A 25 3.02 -4.36 4.70
CA VAL A 25 2.05 -3.41 5.29
C VAL A 25 2.51 -1.97 5.08
N THR A 26 1.59 -1.12 4.66
CA THR A 26 1.78 0.32 4.68
C THR A 26 1.11 0.94 5.90
N THR A 27 1.77 1.92 6.50
CA THR A 27 1.19 2.78 7.53
C THR A 27 1.19 4.23 7.06
N ASN A 28 0.45 5.07 7.76
CA ASN A 28 0.54 6.53 7.65
C ASN A 28 0.22 7.14 9.02
N PRO A 29 0.45 8.44 9.24
CA PRO A 29 0.30 9.05 10.56
C PRO A 29 -1.11 8.90 11.14
N SER A 30 -2.16 8.99 10.31
CA SER A 30 -3.53 8.81 10.77
C SER A 30 -3.82 7.36 11.18
N ILE A 31 -3.28 6.38 10.45
CA ILE A 31 -3.41 4.95 10.78
C ILE A 31 -2.69 4.61 12.09
N ILE A 32 -1.46 5.11 12.27
CA ILE A 32 -0.71 4.93 13.53
C ILE A 32 -1.44 5.63 14.69
N ALA A 33 -1.89 6.87 14.50
CA ALA A 33 -2.62 7.58 15.54
C ALA A 33 -3.92 6.87 15.96
N ALA A 34 -4.61 6.21 15.02
CA ALA A 34 -5.82 5.44 15.29
C ALA A 34 -5.57 4.19 16.14
N SER A 35 -4.38 3.58 16.09
CA SER A 35 -4.03 2.46 16.97
C SER A 35 -3.79 2.90 18.42
N LYS A 36 -3.52 4.19 18.64
CA LYS A 36 -3.14 4.77 19.96
C LYS A 36 -1.87 4.17 20.56
N GLU A 37 -1.03 3.57 19.72
CA GLU A 37 0.24 2.96 20.11
C GLU A 37 1.41 3.75 19.52
N SER A 38 2.58 3.62 20.14
CA SER A 38 3.80 4.22 19.60
C SER A 38 4.19 3.54 18.27
N ILE A 39 4.61 4.33 17.28
CA ILE A 39 5.13 3.79 16.02
C ILE A 39 6.31 2.82 16.27
N TRP A 40 7.11 3.08 17.29
CA TRP A 40 8.27 2.28 17.66
C TRP A 40 7.90 0.93 18.29
N GLU A 41 6.66 0.78 18.77
CA GLU A 41 6.13 -0.48 19.30
C GLU A 41 5.35 -1.25 18.23
N VAL A 42 4.61 -0.54 17.38
CA VAL A 42 3.76 -1.16 16.36
C VAL A 42 4.56 -1.73 15.18
N LEU A 43 5.58 -1.01 14.70
CA LEU A 43 6.33 -1.46 13.52
C LEU A 43 7.04 -2.82 13.71
N PRO A 44 7.76 -3.08 14.82
CA PRO A 44 8.37 -4.40 15.03
C PRO A 44 7.34 -5.54 15.09
N ARG A 45 6.15 -5.26 15.65
CA ARG A 45 5.06 -6.25 15.73
C ARG A 45 4.44 -6.52 14.36
N LEU A 46 4.25 -5.47 13.55
CA LEU A 46 3.83 -5.63 12.16
C LEU A 46 4.86 -6.43 11.35
N GLN A 47 6.16 -6.14 11.51
CA GLN A 47 7.24 -6.88 10.84
C GLN A 47 7.17 -8.37 11.20
N LYS A 48 7.02 -8.69 12.49
CA LYS A 48 6.86 -10.08 12.95
C LYS A 48 5.62 -10.75 12.34
N ALA A 49 4.52 -10.02 12.19
CA ALA A 49 3.28 -10.55 11.64
C ALA A 49 3.37 -10.87 10.14
N ILE A 50 4.17 -10.11 9.38
CA ILE A 50 4.36 -10.31 7.92
C ILE A 50 5.58 -11.16 7.57
N GLY A 51 6.47 -11.44 8.52
CA GLY A 51 7.71 -12.20 8.31
C GLY A 51 8.88 -11.33 7.82
N ASP A 52 10.09 -11.92 7.80
CA ASP A 52 11.35 -11.20 7.52
C ASP A 52 11.44 -10.66 6.09
N GLU A 53 10.72 -11.26 5.14
CA GLU A 53 10.67 -10.82 3.74
C GLU A 53 9.62 -9.71 3.49
N GLY A 54 8.71 -9.49 4.44
CA GLY A 54 7.64 -8.51 4.30
C GLY A 54 8.15 -7.08 4.41
N ILE A 55 7.66 -6.20 3.54
CA ILE A 55 8.10 -4.80 3.47
C ILE A 55 7.15 -3.90 4.28
N LEU A 56 7.73 -3.11 5.17
CA LEU A 56 7.00 -2.07 5.91
C LEU A 56 7.20 -0.69 5.27
N PHE A 57 6.14 0.12 5.36
CA PHE A 57 6.19 1.53 4.99
C PHE A 57 5.72 2.41 6.13
N ALA A 58 6.49 3.46 6.44
CA ALA A 58 6.16 4.46 7.47
C ALA A 58 6.46 5.87 6.98
N GLN A 59 5.67 6.85 7.44
CA GLN A 59 5.75 8.23 6.95
C GLN A 59 6.47 9.15 7.92
N THR A 60 7.24 10.09 7.36
CA THR A 60 7.77 11.24 8.10
C THR A 60 6.67 12.24 8.50
N MET A 61 6.97 13.05 9.50
CA MET A 61 6.11 14.08 10.09
C MET A 61 6.67 15.50 9.94
N SER A 62 8.00 15.63 9.85
CA SER A 62 8.68 16.91 9.69
C SER A 62 8.24 17.64 8.41
N ARG A 63 8.33 18.98 8.42
CA ARG A 63 7.87 19.84 7.31
C ARG A 63 8.99 20.30 6.38
N ASP A 64 10.23 20.31 6.86
CA ASP A 64 11.43 20.65 6.10
C ASP A 64 12.21 19.39 5.71
N ALA A 65 13.02 19.50 4.66
CA ALA A 65 13.74 18.36 4.09
C ALA A 65 14.71 17.71 5.08
N GLN A 66 15.38 18.52 5.92
CA GLN A 66 16.39 18.02 6.85
C GLN A 66 15.75 17.19 7.97
N GLY A 67 14.64 17.68 8.55
CA GLY A 67 13.87 16.93 9.54
C GLY A 67 13.31 15.62 8.96
N MET A 68 12.82 15.62 7.71
CA MET A 68 12.37 14.39 7.05
C MET A 68 13.52 13.38 6.87
N VAL A 69 14.72 13.84 6.54
CA VAL A 69 15.90 12.98 6.40
C VAL A 69 16.30 12.37 7.74
N GLU A 70 16.27 13.15 8.83
CA GLU A 70 16.59 12.65 10.17
C GLU A 70 15.58 11.61 10.66
N GLU A 71 14.28 11.84 10.45
CA GLU A 71 13.24 10.87 10.76
C GLU A 71 13.38 9.60 9.92
N ALA A 72 13.68 9.73 8.63
CA ALA A 72 13.91 8.59 7.73
C ALA A 72 15.08 7.72 8.19
N LYS A 73 16.18 8.32 8.64
CA LYS A 73 17.33 7.61 9.22
C LYS A 73 16.91 6.83 10.46
N ARG A 74 16.19 7.45 11.38
CA ARG A 74 15.69 6.80 12.60
C ARG A 74 14.77 5.62 12.28
N LEU A 75 13.89 5.75 11.28
CA LEU A 75 13.01 4.66 10.85
C LEU A 75 13.81 3.48 10.29
N ARG A 76 14.76 3.73 9.38
CA ARG A 76 15.63 2.69 8.79
C ARG A 76 16.46 1.98 9.86
N ASP A 77 17.04 2.73 10.79
CA ASP A 77 17.92 2.16 11.81
C ASP A 77 17.12 1.28 12.80
N ALA A 78 15.86 1.61 13.04
CA ALA A 78 14.95 0.81 13.87
C ALA A 78 14.38 -0.41 13.12
N ILE A 79 14.05 -0.25 11.84
CA ILE A 79 13.41 -1.27 11.00
C ILE A 79 14.21 -1.39 9.69
N PRO A 80 15.22 -2.27 9.64
CA PRO A 80 15.99 -2.51 8.42
C PRO A 80 15.08 -2.90 7.25
N GLY A 81 15.29 -2.30 6.09
CA GLY A 81 14.48 -2.56 4.89
C GLY A 81 13.17 -1.77 4.78
N ILE A 82 12.83 -0.94 5.79
CA ILE A 82 11.63 -0.09 5.71
C ILE A 82 11.71 0.90 4.54
N VAL A 83 10.58 1.10 3.88
CA VAL A 83 10.41 2.15 2.87
C VAL A 83 9.83 3.40 3.53
N VAL A 84 10.54 4.52 3.41
CA VAL A 84 10.12 5.77 4.07
C VAL A 84 9.21 6.56 3.15
N LYS A 85 7.99 6.84 3.62
CA LYS A 85 6.98 7.62 2.90
C LYS A 85 7.24 9.11 3.14
N ILE A 86 7.42 9.85 2.05
CA ILE A 86 7.68 11.30 2.06
C ILE A 86 6.53 12.00 1.31
N PRO A 87 5.78 12.92 1.94
CA PRO A 87 4.77 13.70 1.23
C PRO A 87 5.38 14.50 0.09
N VAL A 88 4.78 14.47 -1.11
CA VAL A 88 5.35 15.12 -2.31
C VAL A 88 5.09 16.64 -2.30
N THR A 89 5.84 17.35 -1.45
CA THR A 89 5.93 18.81 -1.39
C THR A 89 7.27 19.28 -1.94
N SER A 90 7.53 20.59 -2.00
CA SER A 90 8.86 21.12 -2.38
C SER A 90 9.97 20.57 -1.49
N GLU A 91 9.76 20.61 -0.18
CA GLU A 91 10.69 20.05 0.82
C GLU A 91 10.76 18.53 0.75
N GLY A 92 9.62 17.87 0.48
CA GLY A 92 9.59 16.42 0.27
C GLY A 92 10.41 15.97 -0.94
N LEU A 93 10.34 16.68 -2.06
CA LEU A 93 11.18 16.41 -3.23
C LEU A 93 12.67 16.62 -2.94
N ALA A 94 13.02 17.66 -2.17
CA ALA A 94 14.39 17.86 -1.71
C ALA A 94 14.86 16.70 -0.79
N ALA A 95 14.01 16.26 0.15
CA ALA A 95 14.29 15.12 1.02
C ALA A 95 14.47 13.82 0.23
N ILE A 96 13.59 13.51 -0.73
CA ILE A 96 13.70 12.31 -1.58
C ILE A 96 15.05 12.28 -2.30
N LYS A 97 15.51 13.41 -2.86
CA LYS A 97 16.83 13.50 -3.51
C LYS A 97 17.98 13.26 -2.55
N MET A 98 17.89 13.76 -1.30
CA MET A 98 18.90 13.51 -0.28
C MET A 98 18.93 12.04 0.12
N LEU A 99 17.76 11.46 0.38
CA LEU A 99 17.58 10.06 0.78
C LEU A 99 18.06 9.08 -0.29
N LYS A 100 17.83 9.39 -1.58
CA LYS A 100 18.35 8.59 -2.69
C LYS A 100 19.88 8.50 -2.68
N LYS A 101 20.59 9.59 -2.37
CA LYS A 101 22.07 9.60 -2.26
C LYS A 101 22.57 8.76 -1.09
N GLU A 102 21.76 8.64 -0.03
CA GLU A 102 22.06 7.83 1.15
C GLU A 102 21.60 6.37 1.02
N GLY A 103 21.00 5.99 -0.11
CA GLY A 103 20.49 4.63 -0.33
C GLY A 103 19.26 4.27 0.50
N ILE A 104 18.53 5.26 1.04
CA ILE A 104 17.26 5.02 1.74
C ILE A 104 16.13 4.95 0.71
N THR A 105 15.46 3.80 0.63
CA THR A 105 14.30 3.62 -0.25
C THR A 105 13.14 4.47 0.21
N THR A 106 12.57 5.23 -0.72
CA THR A 106 11.46 6.15 -0.43
C THR A 106 10.23 5.86 -1.27
N LEU A 107 9.09 6.26 -0.72
CA LEU A 107 7.81 6.35 -1.40
C LEU A 107 7.35 7.81 -1.41
N GLY A 108 7.05 8.37 -2.58
CA GLY A 108 6.38 9.66 -2.71
C GLY A 108 4.88 9.54 -2.42
N THR A 109 4.41 10.04 -1.28
CA THR A 109 3.02 9.88 -0.81
C THR A 109 2.21 11.18 -0.90
N ALA A 110 0.90 11.09 -0.68
CA ALA A 110 -0.01 12.22 -0.79
C ALA A 110 0.04 12.90 -2.17
N VAL A 111 0.06 12.06 -3.21
CA VAL A 111 0.04 12.48 -4.60
C VAL A 111 -1.42 12.63 -5.07
N TYR A 112 -1.73 13.78 -5.67
CA TYR A 112 -3.06 14.12 -6.19
C TYR A 112 -3.08 14.40 -7.70
N SER A 113 -1.93 14.35 -8.37
CA SER A 113 -1.84 14.46 -9.83
C SER A 113 -0.68 13.66 -10.39
N ALA A 114 -0.79 13.24 -11.66
CA ALA A 114 0.23 12.45 -12.33
C ALA A 114 1.58 13.19 -12.44
N ALA A 115 1.56 14.49 -12.74
CA ALA A 115 2.78 15.31 -12.80
C ALA A 115 3.51 15.40 -11.45
N GLN A 116 2.76 15.55 -10.33
CA GLN A 116 3.34 15.53 -8.99
C GLN A 116 4.00 14.18 -8.70
N GLY A 117 3.33 13.08 -9.06
CA GLY A 117 3.86 11.73 -8.89
C GLY A 117 5.15 11.49 -9.68
N LEU A 118 5.18 11.91 -10.95
CA LEU A 118 6.39 11.83 -11.79
C LEU A 118 7.57 12.60 -11.19
N LEU A 119 7.34 13.79 -10.63
CA LEU A 119 8.40 14.55 -9.97
C LEU A 119 9.02 13.80 -8.78
N ALA A 120 8.21 13.06 -8.02
CA ALA A 120 8.72 12.23 -6.92
C ALA A 120 9.59 11.08 -7.43
N ALA A 121 9.18 10.41 -8.51
CA ALA A 121 9.96 9.37 -9.16
C ALA A 121 11.29 9.90 -9.69
N LEU A 122 11.27 11.03 -10.42
CA LEU A 122 12.48 11.70 -10.92
C LEU A 122 13.40 12.19 -9.80
N ALA A 123 12.86 12.52 -8.63
CA ALA A 123 13.65 12.83 -7.44
C ALA A 123 14.34 11.60 -6.82
N GLY A 124 13.88 10.39 -7.14
CA GLY A 124 14.48 9.12 -6.73
C GLY A 124 13.57 8.20 -5.91
N ALA A 125 12.27 8.50 -5.78
CA ALA A 125 11.34 7.62 -5.07
C ALA A 125 11.14 6.30 -5.86
N LYS A 126 11.26 5.16 -5.17
CA LYS A 126 10.99 3.84 -5.78
C LYS A 126 9.49 3.63 -5.99
N TYR A 127 8.68 4.13 -5.06
CA TYR A 127 7.23 4.01 -5.09
C TYR A 127 6.57 5.38 -5.18
N VAL A 128 5.43 5.48 -5.84
CA VAL A 128 4.59 6.69 -5.88
C VAL A 128 3.16 6.33 -5.53
N ALA A 129 2.60 6.96 -4.50
CA ALA A 129 1.25 6.63 -4.00
C ALA A 129 0.22 7.73 -4.29
N PRO A 130 -0.52 7.64 -5.40
CA PRO A 130 -1.71 8.46 -5.63
C PRO A 130 -2.83 8.07 -4.66
N TYR A 131 -3.53 9.07 -4.11
CA TYR A 131 -4.68 8.84 -3.22
C TYR A 131 -5.98 8.79 -4.01
N VAL A 132 -6.25 7.64 -4.62
CA VAL A 132 -7.32 7.41 -5.61
C VAL A 132 -8.66 7.96 -5.15
N ASN A 133 -9.21 7.45 -4.05
CA ASN A 133 -10.51 7.90 -3.56
C ASN A 133 -10.52 9.35 -3.08
N ARG A 134 -9.37 9.92 -2.67
CA ARG A 134 -9.36 11.34 -2.28
C ARG A 134 -9.43 12.27 -3.49
N VAL A 135 -8.84 11.86 -4.62
CA VAL A 135 -9.02 12.56 -5.91
C VAL A 135 -10.48 12.45 -6.33
N ASP A 136 -11.08 11.25 -6.30
CA ASP A 136 -12.50 11.05 -6.62
C ASP A 136 -13.42 11.93 -5.74
N ALA A 137 -13.18 11.93 -4.42
CA ALA A 137 -13.98 12.68 -3.46
C ALA A 137 -13.89 14.21 -3.62
N GLN A 138 -12.88 14.72 -4.33
CA GLN A 138 -12.71 16.14 -4.63
C GLN A 138 -13.28 16.53 -6.00
N GLY A 139 -13.97 15.61 -6.68
CA GLY A 139 -14.57 15.82 -8.01
C GLY A 139 -13.61 15.56 -9.17
N GLY A 140 -12.44 14.98 -8.90
CA GLY A 140 -11.52 14.50 -9.93
C GLY A 140 -11.79 13.04 -10.32
N ASP A 141 -10.84 12.46 -11.05
CA ASP A 141 -10.83 11.04 -11.44
C ASP A 141 -9.51 10.42 -11.00
N GLY A 142 -9.57 9.65 -9.91
CA GLY A 142 -8.43 8.96 -9.33
C GLY A 142 -7.91 7.83 -10.22
N ILE A 143 -8.80 7.14 -10.94
CA ILE A 143 -8.41 6.06 -11.86
C ILE A 143 -7.65 6.64 -13.06
N ARG A 144 -8.15 7.72 -13.64
CA ARG A 144 -7.44 8.44 -14.70
C ARG A 144 -6.09 8.97 -14.23
N THR A 145 -6.03 9.51 -13.00
CA THR A 145 -4.75 9.96 -12.41
C THR A 145 -3.74 8.82 -12.31
N VAL A 146 -4.18 7.62 -11.94
CA VAL A 146 -3.34 6.42 -11.91
C VAL A 146 -2.89 6.00 -13.30
N GLN A 147 -3.79 5.97 -14.29
CA GLN A 147 -3.46 5.63 -15.68
C GLN A 147 -2.41 6.59 -16.26
N GLU A 148 -2.61 7.90 -16.07
CA GLU A 148 -1.67 8.92 -16.53
C GLU A 148 -0.31 8.78 -15.81
N LEU A 149 -0.32 8.53 -14.49
CA LEU A 149 0.91 8.32 -13.74
C LEU A 149 1.65 7.06 -14.20
N GLN A 150 0.96 5.93 -14.39
CA GLN A 150 1.56 4.69 -14.86
C GLN A 150 2.28 4.90 -16.20
N ALA A 151 1.60 5.52 -17.18
CA ALA A 151 2.19 5.83 -18.48
C ALA A 151 3.42 6.74 -18.36
N LEU A 152 3.38 7.75 -17.48
CA LEU A 152 4.52 8.63 -17.25
C LEU A 152 5.71 7.91 -16.61
N LEU A 153 5.48 7.02 -15.64
CA LEU A 153 6.56 6.24 -15.02
C LEU A 153 7.21 5.30 -16.03
N GLU A 154 6.42 4.58 -16.84
CA GLU A 154 6.94 3.70 -17.89
C GLU A 154 7.83 4.44 -18.90
N MET A 155 7.43 5.63 -19.32
CA MET A 155 8.17 6.41 -20.32
C MET A 155 9.38 7.16 -19.75
N HIS A 156 9.33 7.59 -18.49
CA HIS A 156 10.25 8.61 -17.97
C HIS A 156 10.96 8.24 -16.66
N ALA A 157 10.47 7.24 -15.93
CA ALA A 157 11.05 6.78 -14.67
C ALA A 157 10.77 5.28 -14.43
N PRO A 158 11.22 4.36 -15.32
CA PRO A 158 10.85 2.94 -15.29
C PRO A 158 11.41 2.16 -14.09
N GLU A 159 12.31 2.78 -13.30
CA GLU A 159 12.81 2.23 -12.03
C GLU A 159 11.84 2.48 -10.85
N SER A 160 10.81 3.29 -11.08
CA SER A 160 9.78 3.64 -10.11
C SER A 160 8.46 2.99 -10.49
N MET A 161 7.66 2.64 -9.50
CA MET A 161 6.35 2.02 -9.71
C MET A 161 5.23 2.72 -8.94
N VAL A 162 4.00 2.58 -9.42
CA VAL A 162 2.81 3.05 -8.70
C VAL A 162 2.50 2.08 -7.55
N LEU A 163 2.28 2.64 -6.36
CA LEU A 163 1.65 1.97 -5.21
C LEU A 163 0.31 2.65 -4.93
N ALA A 164 -0.73 2.25 -5.65
CA ALA A 164 -2.03 2.89 -5.55
C ALA A 164 -2.62 2.70 -4.14
N ALA A 165 -3.19 3.77 -3.59
CA ALA A 165 -3.66 3.82 -2.21
C ALA A 165 -4.99 4.57 -2.09
N SER A 166 -5.58 4.54 -0.88
CA SER A 166 -6.83 5.21 -0.56
C SER A 166 -8.02 4.67 -1.37
N PHE A 167 -8.54 3.52 -0.99
CA PHE A 167 -9.72 2.89 -1.61
C PHE A 167 -10.95 2.95 -0.70
N LYS A 168 -12.13 2.98 -1.31
CA LYS A 168 -13.42 2.76 -0.65
C LYS A 168 -14.20 1.59 -1.22
N THR A 169 -13.83 1.09 -2.38
CA THR A 169 -14.45 -0.06 -3.00
C THR A 169 -13.41 -1.00 -3.61
N PRO A 170 -13.69 -2.32 -3.68
CA PRO A 170 -12.88 -3.26 -4.46
C PRO A 170 -12.76 -2.89 -5.95
N ARG A 171 -13.77 -2.20 -6.51
CA ARG A 171 -13.76 -1.79 -7.93
C ARG A 171 -12.64 -0.79 -8.22
N GLN A 172 -12.46 0.23 -7.38
CA GLN A 172 -11.35 1.19 -7.55
C GLN A 172 -9.98 0.49 -7.53
N ALA A 173 -9.80 -0.50 -6.65
CA ALA A 173 -8.58 -1.29 -6.58
C ALA A 173 -8.36 -2.10 -7.88
N LEU A 174 -9.41 -2.78 -8.37
CA LEU A 174 -9.36 -3.53 -9.62
C LEU A 174 -9.08 -2.62 -10.83
N ASP A 175 -9.68 -1.44 -10.89
CA ASP A 175 -9.43 -0.46 -11.97
C ASP A 175 -7.98 0.03 -11.97
N CYS A 176 -7.35 0.21 -10.81
CA CYS A 176 -5.93 0.53 -10.72
C CYS A 176 -5.05 -0.63 -11.23
N LEU A 177 -5.40 -1.87 -10.89
CA LEU A 177 -4.69 -3.05 -11.38
C LEU A 177 -4.81 -3.19 -12.91
N LEU A 178 -6.01 -2.95 -13.46
CA LEU A 178 -6.25 -2.96 -14.91
C LEU A 178 -5.54 -1.80 -15.64
N ALA A 179 -5.25 -0.71 -14.94
CA ALA A 179 -4.44 0.39 -15.45
C ALA A 179 -2.94 0.06 -15.51
N GLY A 180 -2.50 -1.08 -14.95
CA GLY A 180 -1.11 -1.52 -14.97
C GLY A 180 -0.34 -1.29 -13.67
N CYS A 181 -1.00 -0.88 -12.58
CA CYS A 181 -0.32 -0.71 -11.29
C CYS A 181 0.42 -1.98 -10.85
N GLU A 182 1.71 -1.85 -10.60
CA GLU A 182 2.54 -2.94 -10.12
C GLU A 182 2.39 -3.19 -8.61
N SER A 183 1.85 -2.23 -7.86
CA SER A 183 1.58 -2.41 -6.43
C SER A 183 0.34 -1.65 -5.97
N ILE A 184 -0.29 -2.16 -4.91
CA ILE A 184 -1.49 -1.58 -4.30
C ILE A 184 -1.50 -1.81 -2.80
N THR A 185 -2.04 -0.86 -2.03
CA THR A 185 -2.30 -1.04 -0.60
C THR A 185 -3.78 -0.89 -0.26
N LEU A 186 -4.36 -1.93 0.34
CA LEU A 186 -5.79 -2.01 0.61
C LEU A 186 -6.10 -1.74 2.09
N PRO A 187 -7.08 -0.88 2.40
CA PRO A 187 -7.62 -0.86 3.76
C PRO A 187 -8.36 -2.17 4.06
N LEU A 188 -8.45 -2.51 5.35
CA LEU A 188 -8.95 -3.81 5.81
C LEU A 188 -10.35 -4.15 5.31
N ASP A 189 -11.25 -3.16 5.27
CA ASP A 189 -12.63 -3.32 4.82
C ASP A 189 -12.70 -3.69 3.33
N VAL A 190 -11.93 -3.01 2.48
CA VAL A 190 -11.85 -3.32 1.04
C VAL A 190 -11.22 -4.69 0.81
N ALA A 191 -10.13 -5.01 1.52
CA ALA A 191 -9.51 -6.34 1.43
C ALA A 191 -10.51 -7.45 1.79
N GLN A 192 -11.24 -7.31 2.90
CA GLN A 192 -12.25 -8.30 3.31
C GLN A 192 -13.40 -8.42 2.30
N GLN A 193 -13.87 -7.30 1.73
CA GLN A 193 -14.90 -7.33 0.69
C GLN A 193 -14.46 -8.09 -0.57
N MET A 194 -13.18 -8.13 -0.90
CA MET A 194 -12.67 -8.90 -2.04
C MET A 194 -12.79 -10.42 -1.87
N LEU A 195 -12.90 -10.93 -0.63
CA LEU A 195 -13.09 -12.36 -0.37
C LEU A 195 -14.57 -12.74 -0.24
N ASN A 196 -15.42 -11.80 0.18
CA ASN A 196 -16.81 -12.07 0.51
C ASN A 196 -17.69 -12.06 -0.75
N THR A 197 -17.68 -13.17 -1.51
CA THR A 197 -18.51 -13.35 -2.71
C THR A 197 -19.61 -14.39 -2.45
N PRO A 198 -20.88 -13.99 -2.21
CA PRO A 198 -21.97 -14.92 -1.88
C PRO A 198 -22.19 -16.03 -2.91
N ALA A 199 -21.97 -15.74 -4.20
CA ALA A 199 -22.10 -16.73 -5.26
C ALA A 199 -21.08 -17.89 -5.14
N VAL A 200 -19.93 -17.67 -4.51
CA VAL A 200 -18.93 -18.72 -4.23
C VAL A 200 -19.47 -19.68 -3.18
N GLU A 201 -20.05 -19.15 -2.10
CA GLU A 201 -20.65 -19.97 -1.03
C GLU A 201 -21.80 -20.83 -1.59
N SER A 202 -22.71 -20.23 -2.35
CA SER A 202 -23.81 -20.98 -2.97
C SER A 202 -23.33 -22.06 -3.94
N ALA A 203 -22.18 -21.88 -4.59
CA ALA A 203 -21.59 -22.91 -5.42
C ALA A 203 -21.02 -24.06 -4.58
N ILE A 204 -20.34 -23.76 -3.48
CA ILE A 204 -19.79 -24.76 -2.54
C ILE A 204 -20.93 -25.59 -1.93
N GLU A 205 -21.98 -24.95 -1.42
CA GLU A 205 -23.17 -25.63 -0.87
C GLU A 205 -23.80 -26.59 -1.90
N LYS A 206 -23.87 -26.16 -3.17
CA LYS A 206 -24.37 -27.02 -4.25
C LYS A 206 -23.46 -28.23 -4.48
N PHE A 207 -22.15 -28.04 -4.51
CA PHE A 207 -21.20 -29.15 -4.68
C PHE A 207 -21.29 -30.15 -3.54
N GLU A 208 -21.37 -29.68 -2.29
CA GLU A 208 -21.53 -30.53 -1.11
C GLU A 208 -22.84 -31.32 -1.15
N HIS A 209 -23.93 -30.68 -1.57
CA HIS A 209 -25.23 -31.33 -1.73
C HIS A 209 -25.20 -32.44 -2.77
N ASP A 210 -24.72 -32.13 -3.99
CA ASP A 210 -24.67 -33.09 -5.09
C ASP A 210 -23.72 -34.26 -4.76
N TRP A 211 -22.60 -34.00 -4.08
CA TRP A 211 -21.65 -35.03 -3.62
C TRP A 211 -22.26 -35.95 -2.55
N ASN A 212 -22.89 -35.37 -1.53
CA ASN A 212 -23.54 -36.14 -0.47
C ASN A 212 -24.74 -36.96 -0.99
N ALA A 213 -25.49 -36.43 -1.97
CA ALA A 213 -26.57 -37.17 -2.60
C ALA A 213 -26.08 -38.41 -3.38
N ALA A 214 -24.89 -38.34 -3.99
CA ALA A 214 -24.32 -39.44 -4.76
C ALA A 214 -23.56 -40.46 -3.88
N PHE A 215 -22.88 -40.01 -2.83
CA PHE A 215 -21.90 -40.82 -2.09
C PHE A 215 -22.13 -40.93 -0.58
N GLY A 216 -23.10 -40.21 -0.01
CA GLY A 216 -23.42 -40.25 1.42
C GLY A 216 -22.35 -39.62 2.34
N THR A 217 -21.47 -38.79 1.79
CA THR A 217 -20.40 -38.04 2.48
C THR A 217 -20.22 -36.69 1.80
N THR A 218 -19.61 -35.70 2.47
CA THR A 218 -19.16 -34.42 1.87
C THR A 218 -17.64 -34.38 1.66
N HIS A 219 -16.94 -35.48 1.97
CA HIS A 219 -15.50 -35.62 1.80
C HIS A 219 -15.16 -36.58 0.65
N LEU A 220 -13.98 -36.36 0.04
CA LEU A 220 -13.40 -37.24 -0.97
C LEU A 220 -12.95 -38.58 -0.37
#